data_AF-F8KWY9-F1
#
_entry.id   AF-F8KWY9-F1
#
_cell.length_a   1.000
_cell.length_b   1.000
_cell.length_c   1.000
_cell.angle_alpha   90.00
_cell.angle_beta   90.00
_cell.angle_gamma   90.00
#
_symmetry.space_group_name_H-M   'P 1'
#
loop_
_entity.id
_entity.type
_entity.pdbx_description
1 polymer ?
#
loop_
_entity_poly.entity_id
_entity_poly.type
_entity_poly.pdbx_seq_one_letter_code
_entity_poly.pdbx_strand_id
1 'polypeptide(L)'
;MKRKIHELMDDKKITKFSVESVLDITKTEIFMAKHQFDIDTRAINCLNGELHLKEGTWHLQPHDKHNYRTTQIPIAYDPQATAPRFEQFLEEIFQGDEDTEERKITVCELLGYSLLTSCEFEKFVILLGNGSNGKSVLLHVVEYLVGTSHVSAVQPLPI
;
A
#
# COMPACT_ATOMS: atom_id res chain seq x y z
N MET A 1 -8.21 16.70 9.93
CA MET A 1 -9.56 17.17 10.32
C MET A 1 -9.51 18.38 11.26
N LYS A 2 -8.84 18.33 12.43
CA LYS A 2 -8.69 19.47 13.36
C LYS A 2 -8.22 20.79 12.69
N ARG A 3 -7.21 20.74 11.81
CA ARG A 3 -6.69 21.93 11.11
C ARG A 3 -7.72 22.58 10.17
N LYS A 4 -8.49 21.78 9.43
CA LYS A 4 -9.58 22.26 8.56
C LYS A 4 -10.74 22.88 9.34
N ILE A 5 -11.03 22.38 10.55
CA ILE A 5 -12.04 22.98 11.45
C ILE A 5 -11.59 24.38 11.89
N HIS A 6 -10.29 24.56 12.17
CA HIS A 6 -9.74 25.89 12.48
C HIS A 6 -9.82 26.87 11.31
N GLU A 7 -9.67 26.41 10.06
CA GLU A 7 -9.73 27.25 8.85
C GLU A 7 -11.18 27.64 8.46
N LEU A 8 -12.18 26.80 8.76
CA LEU A 8 -13.59 27.04 8.42
C LEU A 8 -14.36 27.87 9.46
N MET A 9 -13.83 27.99 10.68
CA MET A 9 -14.45 28.73 11.77
C MET A 9 -13.79 30.11 11.90
N ASP A 10 -14.19 31.05 11.04
CA ASP A 10 -13.69 32.44 11.03
C ASP A 10 -13.81 33.12 12.42
N ASP A 11 -12.71 33.74 12.86
CA ASP A 11 -12.48 34.76 13.92
C ASP A 11 -13.23 34.70 15.28
N LYS A 12 -14.06 33.69 15.54
CA LYS A 12 -14.60 33.44 16.87
C LYS A 12 -13.56 32.68 17.68
N LYS A 13 -13.23 33.16 18.89
CA LYS A 13 -12.33 32.50 19.87
C LYS A 13 -12.53 30.98 19.88
N ILE A 14 -11.72 30.26 19.10
CA ILE A 14 -11.81 28.82 18.97
C ILE A 14 -11.27 28.23 20.27
N THR A 15 -12.13 27.58 21.03
CA THR A 15 -11.74 26.89 22.26
C THR A 15 -11.51 25.40 21.97
N LYS A 16 -10.65 24.75 22.76
CA LYS A 16 -10.47 23.29 22.74
C LYS A 16 -11.82 22.56 22.82
N PHE A 17 -12.72 23.07 23.66
CA PHE A 17 -14.07 22.54 23.85
C PHE A 17 -14.89 22.58 22.55
N SER A 18 -14.91 23.72 21.83
CA SER A 18 -15.65 23.84 20.57
C SER A 18 -15.16 22.86 19.50
N VAL A 19 -13.84 22.65 19.39
CA VAL A 19 -13.26 21.69 18.44
C VAL A 19 -13.62 20.25 18.83
N GLU A 20 -13.58 19.92 20.14
CA GLU A 20 -13.98 18.60 20.65
C GLU A 20 -15.46 18.32 20.41
N SER A 21 -16.35 19.28 20.68
CA SER A 21 -17.79 19.12 20.41
C SER A 21 -18.09 18.88 18.93
N VAL A 22 -17.47 19.65 18.02
CA VAL A 22 -17.65 19.45 16.57
C VAL A 22 -17.12 18.08 16.15
N LEU A 23 -15.97 17.65 16.68
CA LEU A 23 -15.43 16.32 16.40
C LEU A 23 -16.37 15.22 16.88
N ASP A 24 -16.96 15.33 18.06
CA ASP A 24 -17.82 14.29 18.62
C ASP A 24 -19.17 14.19 17.89
N ILE A 25 -19.77 15.32 17.51
CA ILE A 25 -20.94 15.33 16.62
C ILE A 25 -20.57 14.67 15.29
N THR A 26 -19.46 15.11 14.67
CA THR A 26 -19.04 14.57 13.37
C THR A 26 -18.80 13.06 13.45
N LYS A 27 -18.09 12.57 14.48
CA LYS A 27 -17.87 11.12 14.69
C LYS A 27 -19.19 10.36 14.79
N THR A 28 -20.19 10.92 15.46
CA THR A 28 -21.50 10.31 15.64
C THR A 28 -22.27 10.26 14.33
N GLU A 29 -22.29 11.37 13.58
CA GLU A 29 -23.01 11.50 12.31
C GLU A 29 -22.38 10.64 11.20
N ILE A 30 -21.05 10.50 11.18
CA ILE A 30 -20.33 9.67 10.20
C ILE A 30 -20.19 8.21 10.64
N PHE A 31 -20.61 7.86 11.85
CA PHE A 31 -20.49 6.50 12.35
C PHE A 31 -21.41 5.57 11.57
N MET A 32 -20.81 4.63 10.86
CA MET A 32 -21.53 3.59 10.15
C MET A 32 -21.23 2.24 10.79
N ALA A 33 -22.15 1.76 11.64
CA ALA A 33 -21.95 0.60 12.51
C ALA A 33 -21.53 -0.72 11.82
N LYS A 34 -21.79 -0.85 10.51
CA LYS A 34 -21.47 -2.04 9.71
C LYS A 34 -20.72 -1.70 8.43
N HIS A 35 -20.10 -0.53 8.36
CA HIS A 35 -19.36 -0.16 7.17
C HIS A 35 -18.12 -1.04 7.00
N GLN A 36 -17.91 -1.49 5.78
CA GLN A 36 -16.74 -2.29 5.40
C GLN A 36 -15.86 -1.40 4.53
N PHE A 37 -14.63 -1.23 4.99
CA PHE A 37 -13.58 -0.59 4.21
C PHE A 37 -12.98 -1.61 3.24
N ASP A 38 -12.38 -1.14 2.15
CA ASP A 38 -11.60 -1.97 1.23
C ASP A 38 -12.35 -3.21 0.68
N ILE A 39 -13.66 -3.07 0.42
CA ILE A 39 -14.55 -4.17 0.02
C ILE A 39 -14.00 -4.98 -1.17
N ASP A 40 -13.50 -4.29 -2.19
CA ASP A 40 -12.81 -4.96 -3.30
C ASP A 40 -11.34 -5.13 -2.96
N THR A 41 -10.99 -6.31 -2.48
CA THR A 41 -9.64 -6.67 -2.04
C THR A 41 -8.65 -6.89 -3.20
N ARG A 42 -9.12 -6.84 -4.45
CA ARG A 42 -8.32 -7.02 -5.68
C ARG A 42 -8.12 -5.70 -6.42
N ALA A 43 -7.97 -4.62 -5.66
CA ALA A 43 -7.72 -3.29 -6.17
C ALA A 43 -6.53 -2.63 -5.48
N ILE A 44 -5.80 -1.80 -6.22
CA ILE A 44 -4.66 -1.02 -5.74
C ILE A 44 -5.01 0.46 -5.93
N ASN A 45 -5.02 1.22 -4.84
CA ASN A 45 -5.30 2.64 -4.87
C ASN A 45 -4.03 3.44 -5.19
N CYS A 46 -3.89 3.91 -6.44
CA CYS A 46 -2.74 4.65 -6.96
C CYS A 46 -2.97 6.17 -6.88
N LEU A 47 -1.99 7.01 -7.24
CA LEU A 47 -2.16 8.48 -7.24
C LEU A 47 -3.12 9.00 -8.32
N ASN A 48 -3.30 8.25 -9.41
CA ASN A 48 -4.07 8.63 -10.59
C ASN A 48 -5.37 7.84 -10.75
N GLY A 49 -5.76 7.05 -9.75
CA GLY A 49 -6.97 6.23 -9.78
C GLY A 49 -6.85 4.93 -8.99
N GLU A 50 -7.89 4.12 -9.07
CA GLU A 50 -7.92 2.77 -8.50
C GLU A 50 -7.70 1.75 -9.60
N LEU A 51 -6.69 0.90 -9.43
CA LEU A 51 -6.35 -0.16 -10.37
C LEU A 51 -7.04 -1.45 -9.96
N HIS A 52 -8.00 -1.93 -10.74
CA HIS A 52 -8.78 -3.14 -10.44
C HIS A 52 -8.36 -4.30 -11.33
N LEU A 53 -8.21 -5.50 -10.76
CA LEU A 53 -7.99 -6.72 -11.50
C LEU A 53 -9.33 -7.40 -11.84
N LYS A 54 -9.75 -7.33 -13.10
CA LYS A 54 -10.99 -7.95 -13.60
C LYS A 54 -10.67 -8.87 -14.79
N GLU A 55 -11.17 -10.10 -14.76
CA GLU A 55 -10.98 -11.06 -15.87
C GLU A 55 -9.51 -11.27 -16.26
N GLY A 56 -8.59 -11.20 -15.28
CA GLY A 56 -7.15 -11.34 -15.51
C GLY A 56 -6.45 -10.10 -16.10
N THR A 57 -7.17 -8.99 -16.28
CA THR A 57 -6.64 -7.74 -16.82
C THR A 57 -6.77 -6.59 -15.81
N TRP A 58 -5.78 -5.71 -15.78
CA TRP A 58 -5.78 -4.52 -14.93
C TRP A 58 -6.48 -3.34 -15.60
N HIS A 59 -7.40 -2.71 -14.88
CA HIS A 59 -8.17 -1.57 -15.34
C HIS A 59 -8.05 -0.40 -14.38
N LEU A 60 -7.52 0.73 -14.86
CA LEU A 60 -7.47 1.97 -14.09
C LEU A 60 -8.84 2.65 -14.15
N GLN A 61 -9.42 2.94 -12.97
CA GLN A 61 -10.67 3.65 -12.82
C GLN A 61 -10.42 4.95 -12.03
N PRO A 62 -11.18 6.03 -12.28
CA PRO A 62 -11.13 7.21 -11.41
C PRO A 62 -11.45 6.84 -9.96
N HIS A 63 -10.88 7.57 -9.00
CA HIS A 63 -11.17 7.36 -7.59
C HIS A 63 -12.66 7.47 -7.28
N ASP A 64 -13.16 6.54 -6.47
CA ASP A 64 -14.49 6.64 -5.89
C ASP A 64 -14.40 6.65 -4.36
N LYS A 65 -14.81 7.75 -3.75
CA LYS A 65 -14.87 7.89 -2.29
C LYS A 65 -15.75 6.82 -1.63
N HIS A 66 -16.71 6.25 -2.35
CA HIS A 66 -17.59 5.20 -1.86
C HIS A 66 -16.92 3.81 -1.83
N ASN A 67 -15.68 3.69 -2.34
CA ASN A 67 -14.85 2.51 -2.16
C ASN A 67 -14.13 2.49 -0.81
N TYR A 68 -14.11 3.63 -0.09
CA TYR A 68 -13.55 3.78 1.26
C TYR A 68 -12.17 3.12 1.42
N ARG A 69 -11.26 3.42 0.49
CA ARG A 69 -9.90 2.91 0.53
C ARG A 69 -9.15 3.45 1.72
N THR A 70 -8.55 2.57 2.52
CA THR A 70 -7.81 2.99 3.73
C THR A 70 -6.36 3.34 3.43
N THR A 71 -5.81 2.84 2.33
CA THR A 71 -4.44 3.07 1.88
C THR A 71 -4.41 3.63 0.46
N GLN A 72 -3.34 4.34 0.12
CA GLN A 72 -3.03 4.79 -1.24
C GLN A 72 -1.52 4.71 -1.44
N ILE A 73 -1.06 4.04 -2.49
CA ILE A 73 0.38 3.97 -2.80
C ILE A 73 0.84 5.28 -3.45
N PRO A 74 2.11 5.69 -3.25
CA PRO A 74 2.61 6.98 -3.74
C PRO A 74 3.01 6.95 -5.23
N ILE A 75 2.35 6.13 -6.04
CA ILE A 75 2.71 5.86 -7.44
C ILE A 75 1.50 6.10 -8.34
N ALA A 76 1.71 6.77 -9.47
CA ALA A 76 0.74 6.82 -10.56
C ALA A 76 0.93 5.59 -11.46
N TYR A 77 -0.14 4.85 -11.73
CA TYR A 77 -0.08 3.68 -12.61
C TYR A 77 0.15 4.12 -14.07
N ASP A 78 1.12 3.48 -14.72
CA ASP A 78 1.41 3.63 -16.14
C ASP A 78 1.49 2.22 -16.79
N PRO A 79 0.56 1.87 -17.69
CA PRO A 79 0.56 0.56 -18.35
C PRO A 79 1.71 0.37 -19.35
N GLN A 80 2.44 1.43 -19.70
CA GLN A 80 3.61 1.38 -20.59
C GLN A 80 4.94 1.44 -19.82
N ALA A 81 4.90 1.50 -18.49
CA ALA A 81 6.10 1.52 -17.67
C ALA A 81 6.92 0.24 -17.86
N THR A 82 8.24 0.40 -17.98
CA THR A 82 9.21 -0.70 -18.02
C THR A 82 10.14 -0.59 -16.81
N ALA A 83 10.75 -1.69 -16.40
CA ALA A 83 11.63 -1.72 -15.24
C ALA A 83 12.98 -2.39 -15.55
N PRO A 84 13.73 -1.95 -16.57
CA PRO A 84 14.91 -2.67 -17.06
C PRO A 84 15.99 -2.88 -15.99
N ARG A 85 16.14 -1.95 -15.04
CA ARG A 85 17.05 -2.10 -13.90
C ARG A 85 16.59 -3.13 -12.89
N PHE A 86 15.28 -3.23 -12.66
CA PHE A 86 14.71 -4.21 -11.75
C PHE A 86 14.73 -5.60 -12.37
N GLU A 87 14.41 -5.71 -13.66
CA GLU A 87 14.56 -6.94 -14.45
C GLU A 87 16.01 -7.44 -14.42
N GLN A 88 16.98 -6.57 -14.71
CA GLN A 88 18.40 -6.94 -14.60
C GLN A 88 18.77 -7.39 -13.18
N PHE A 89 18.28 -6.70 -12.15
CA PHE A 89 18.55 -7.07 -10.76
C PHE A 89 18.03 -8.47 -10.42
N LEU A 90 16.82 -8.82 -10.87
CA LEU A 90 16.25 -10.15 -10.65
C LEU A 90 17.12 -11.24 -11.30
N GLU A 91 17.67 -10.95 -12.48
CA GLU A 91 18.54 -11.87 -13.22
C GLU A 91 19.86 -12.08 -12.48
N GLU A 92 20.43 -11.00 -11.92
CA GLU A 92 21.68 -11.03 -11.18
C GLU A 92 21.55 -11.81 -9.85
N ILE A 93 20.44 -11.67 -9.12
CA ILE A 93 20.28 -12.31 -7.81
C ILE A 93 19.98 -13.81 -7.88
N PHE A 94 19.48 -14.30 -9.01
CA PHE A 94 19.17 -15.71 -9.25
C PHE A 94 20.10 -16.37 -10.27
N GLN A 95 21.13 -15.66 -10.73
CA GLN A 95 22.04 -16.16 -11.75
C GLN A 95 22.67 -17.51 -11.37
N GLY A 96 22.45 -18.51 -12.22
CA GLY A 96 23.02 -19.86 -12.05
C GLY A 96 22.11 -20.85 -11.33
N ASP A 97 20.93 -20.42 -10.89
CA ASP A 97 19.90 -21.30 -10.37
C ASP A 97 19.15 -22.00 -11.52
N GLU A 98 18.87 -23.29 -11.38
CA GLU A 98 18.14 -24.07 -12.40
C GLU A 98 16.69 -23.57 -12.60
N ASP A 99 16.09 -22.99 -11.56
CA ASP A 99 14.73 -22.45 -11.48
C ASP A 99 14.69 -20.91 -11.45
N THR A 100 15.65 -20.27 -12.13
CA THR A 100 15.79 -18.79 -12.18
C THR A 100 14.47 -18.11 -12.58
N GLU A 101 13.80 -18.57 -13.63
CA GLU A 101 12.59 -17.93 -14.15
C GLU A 101 11.41 -18.04 -13.17
N GLU A 102 11.22 -19.21 -12.55
CA GLU A 102 10.18 -19.43 -11.55
C GLU A 102 10.40 -18.55 -10.32
N ARG A 103 11.66 -18.38 -9.89
CA ARG A 103 12.01 -17.49 -8.77
C ARG A 103 11.70 -16.03 -9.07
N LYS A 104 12.03 -15.55 -10.27
CA LYS A 104 11.70 -14.19 -10.71
C LYS A 104 10.19 -13.94 -10.69
N ILE A 105 9.41 -14.87 -11.24
CA ILE A 105 7.95 -14.80 -11.23
C ILE A 105 7.44 -14.75 -9.79
N THR A 106 7.93 -15.63 -8.91
CA THR A 106 7.53 -15.69 -7.50
C THR A 106 7.80 -14.36 -6.77
N VAL A 107 8.93 -13.70 -7.05
CA VAL A 107 9.24 -12.38 -6.48
C VAL A 107 8.22 -11.35 -6.97
N CYS A 108 7.93 -11.31 -8.27
CA CYS A 108 6.91 -10.39 -8.81
C CYS A 108 5.52 -10.64 -8.24
N GLU A 109 5.12 -11.90 -8.06
CA GLU A 109 3.85 -12.27 -7.42
C GLU A 109 3.80 -11.80 -5.97
N LEU A 110 4.89 -11.97 -5.20
CA LEU A 110 4.99 -11.48 -3.83
C LEU A 110 4.87 -9.95 -3.76
N LEU A 111 5.54 -9.23 -4.66
CA LEU A 111 5.45 -7.77 -4.75
C LEU A 111 4.01 -7.34 -5.07
N GLY A 112 3.38 -7.95 -6.08
CA GLY A 112 2.01 -7.66 -6.46
C GLY A 112 1.03 -7.96 -5.33
N TYR A 113 1.18 -9.10 -4.67
CA TYR A 113 0.34 -9.48 -3.52
C TYR A 113 0.49 -8.51 -2.35
N SER A 114 1.70 -8.00 -2.08
CA SER A 114 1.96 -7.01 -1.02
C SER A 114 1.30 -5.65 -1.28
N LEU A 115 0.87 -5.36 -2.51
CA LEU A 115 0.18 -4.13 -2.88
C LEU A 115 -1.35 -4.25 -2.75
N LEU A 116 -1.87 -5.47 -2.61
CA LEU A 116 -3.30 -5.70 -2.41
C LEU A 116 -3.67 -5.45 -0.95
N THR A 117 -4.93 -5.08 -0.72
CA THR A 117 -5.51 -4.97 0.63
C THR A 117 -5.99 -6.32 1.19
N SER A 118 -5.74 -7.41 0.45
CA SER A 118 -6.12 -8.78 0.83
C SER A 118 -4.98 -9.52 1.53
N CYS A 119 -5.33 -10.27 2.57
CA CYS A 119 -4.45 -11.29 3.17
C CYS A 119 -4.93 -12.72 2.88
N GLU A 120 -5.69 -12.94 1.81
CA GLU A 120 -6.35 -14.21 1.46
C GLU A 120 -5.44 -15.46 1.52
N PHE A 121 -4.16 -15.35 1.14
CA PHE A 121 -3.23 -16.49 1.15
C PHE A 121 -2.55 -16.72 2.50
N GLU A 122 -2.70 -15.82 3.46
CA GLU A 122 -2.10 -15.89 4.80
C GLU A 122 -0.59 -16.23 4.76
N LYS A 123 0.15 -15.62 3.82
CA LYS A 123 1.57 -15.85 3.63
C LYS A 123 2.41 -14.75 4.25
N PHE A 124 3.57 -15.16 4.75
CA PHE A 124 4.68 -14.28 5.06
C PHE A 124 5.94 -14.84 4.42
N VAL A 125 6.87 -13.97 4.07
CA VAL A 125 8.10 -14.36 3.37
C VAL A 125 9.32 -14.06 4.24
N ILE A 126 10.19 -15.06 4.35
CA ILE A 126 11.49 -14.92 4.99
C ILE A 126 12.56 -14.94 3.91
N LEU A 127 13.33 -13.86 3.80
CA LEU A 127 14.45 -13.78 2.87
C LEU A 127 15.73 -14.31 3.56
N LEU A 128 16.16 -15.51 3.19
CA LEU A 128 17.33 -16.18 3.77
C LEU A 128 18.62 -15.91 2.97
N GLY A 129 19.77 -16.14 3.61
CA GLY A 129 21.08 -16.19 2.95
C GLY A 129 22.13 -15.25 3.56
N ASN A 130 23.39 -15.53 3.27
CA ASN A 130 24.58 -15.08 4.01
C ASN A 130 24.99 -13.60 3.81
N GLY A 131 24.03 -12.71 3.48
CA GLY A 131 24.29 -11.31 3.15
C GLY A 131 24.65 -11.08 1.67
N SER A 132 24.69 -9.80 1.24
CA SER A 132 25.09 -9.34 -0.12
C SER A 132 24.33 -9.89 -1.35
N ASN A 133 23.22 -10.63 -1.17
CA ASN A 133 22.44 -11.22 -2.27
C ASN A 133 21.19 -10.40 -2.63
N GLY A 134 21.24 -9.06 -2.56
CA GLY A 134 20.13 -8.22 -2.99
C GLY A 134 18.89 -8.17 -2.07
N LYS A 135 18.87 -8.88 -0.93
CA LYS A 135 17.72 -8.87 0.01
C LYS A 135 17.28 -7.46 0.45
N SER A 136 18.23 -6.64 0.89
CA SER A 136 17.94 -5.27 1.30
C SER A 136 17.43 -4.43 0.13
N VAL A 137 17.96 -4.66 -1.07
CA VAL A 137 17.49 -3.98 -2.29
C VAL A 137 16.04 -4.36 -2.57
N LEU A 138 15.69 -5.65 -2.52
CA LEU A 138 14.32 -6.10 -2.71
C LEU A 138 13.36 -5.51 -1.66
N LEU A 139 13.76 -5.47 -0.39
CA LEU A 139 12.97 -4.84 0.67
C LEU A 139 12.77 -3.33 0.43
N HIS A 140 13.79 -2.63 -0.06
CA HIS A 140 13.64 -1.23 -0.45
C HIS A 140 12.68 -1.06 -1.63
N VAL A 141 12.72 -1.94 -2.64
CA VAL A 141 11.73 -1.91 -3.74
C VAL A 141 10.31 -2.02 -3.19
N VAL A 142 10.04 -2.99 -2.30
CA VAL A 142 8.73 -3.13 -1.64
C VAL A 142 8.36 -1.84 -0.90
N GLU A 143 9.27 -1.31 -0.09
CA GLU A 143 9.07 -0.09 0.69
C GLU A 143 8.71 1.12 -0.18
N TYR A 144 9.38 1.29 -1.32
CA TYR A 144 9.06 2.35 -2.28
C TYR A 144 7.72 2.13 -2.98
N LEU A 145 7.37 0.87 -3.30
CA LEU A 145 6.09 0.53 -3.93
C LEU A 145 4.91 0.80 -3.01
N VAL A 146 4.96 0.33 -1.76
CA VAL A 146 3.87 0.51 -0.79
C VAL A 146 3.86 1.92 -0.20
N GLY A 147 5.02 2.58 -0.16
CA GLY A 147 5.23 3.88 0.50
C GLY A 147 5.71 3.72 1.94
N THR A 148 6.72 4.50 2.32
CA THR A 148 7.41 4.40 3.62
C THR A 148 6.49 4.56 4.84
N SER A 149 5.38 5.30 4.69
CA SER A 149 4.37 5.47 5.75
C SER A 149 3.59 4.19 6.08
N HIS A 150 3.63 3.19 5.20
CA HIS A 150 2.96 1.90 5.37
C HIS A 150 3.93 0.78 5.81
N VAL A 151 5.19 1.13 6.11
CA VAL A 151 6.23 0.19 6.51
C VAL A 151 6.61 0.41 7.98
N SER A 152 6.80 -0.70 8.69
CA SER A 152 7.33 -0.70 10.06
C SER A 152 8.52 -1.65 10.14
N ALA A 153 9.68 -1.12 10.51
CA ALA A 153 10.88 -1.91 10.74
C ALA A 153 11.00 -2.24 12.23
N VAL A 154 10.66 -3.47 12.58
CA VAL A 154 10.72 -3.95 13.98
C VAL A 154 11.95 -4.85 14.17
N GLN A 155 12.79 -4.48 15.13
CA GLN A 155 13.79 -5.40 15.64
C GLN A 155 13.14 -6.22 16.76
N PRO A 156 13.13 -7.56 16.67
CA PRO A 156 12.72 -8.37 17.81
C PRO A 156 13.67 -8.07 18.97
N LEU A 157 13.10 -7.75 20.14
CA LEU A 157 13.88 -7.61 21.36
C LEU A 157 14.57 -8.95 21.66
N PRO A 158 15.85 -8.96 22.07
CA PRO A 158 16.50 -10.19 22.50
C PRO A 158 15.70 -10.77 23.68
N ILE A 159 15.31 -12.03 23.53
CA ILE A 159 14.60 -12.83 24.55
C ILE A 159 15.59 -13.20 25.66
#